data_AF-A0A7R8WUW3-F1
#
_entry.id   AF-A0A7R8WUW3-F1
#
_cell.length_a   1.000
_cell.length_b   1.000
_cell.length_c   1.000
_cell.angle_alpha   90.00
_cell.angle_beta   90.00
_cell.angle_gamma   90.00
#
_symmetry.space_group_name_H-M   'P 1'
#
loop_
_entity.id
_entity.type
_entity.pdbx_description
1 polymer ?
#
loop_
_entity_poly.entity_id
_entity_poly.type
_entity_poly.pdbx_seq_one_letter_code
_entity_poly.pdbx_strand_id
1 'polypeptide(L)'
;MSQEHLFCFGFTRWKRNYIRRFLHAPGNQLTFVWTRKNALKQGFNHHCRIVAWGERAMPEAQRLADEFNVPIWRVEDGFIRSAGLGSDYTPPLSLVLDKRGIYYDPNQPSDLEYLLQHTEFSVNLLARAKQLRTTLLSYELSKYNLGVALKHADLRAQPGQRIILVPGQVEDDASIRKGCCDIATNAALLSAVRDARPHGFVVYKPHPDV
;
A
#
# COMPACT_ATOMS: atom_id res chain seq x y z
N MET A 1 3.36 23.43 -19.20
CA MET A 1 3.04 22.35 -18.22
C MET A 1 1.52 22.27 -18.18
N SER A 2 0.90 21.11 -18.43
CA SER A 2 -0.56 21.01 -18.45
C SER A 2 -1.11 21.23 -17.04
N GLN A 3 -2.13 22.08 -16.93
CA GLN A 3 -2.87 22.31 -15.70
C GLN A 3 -3.77 21.09 -15.47
N GLU A 4 -3.48 20.24 -14.47
CA GLU A 4 -4.32 19.08 -14.18
C GLU A 4 -5.31 19.41 -13.05
N HIS A 5 -6.60 19.21 -13.30
CA HIS A 5 -7.63 19.27 -12.26
C HIS A 5 -7.88 17.87 -11.69
N LEU A 6 -7.34 17.64 -10.49
CA LEU A 6 -7.39 16.37 -9.79
C LEU A 6 -8.60 16.31 -8.86
N PHE A 7 -9.50 15.37 -9.10
CA PHE A 7 -10.61 15.06 -8.20
C PHE A 7 -10.23 13.91 -7.28
N CYS A 8 -10.11 14.23 -6.00
CA CYS A 8 -9.56 13.35 -4.98
C CYS A 8 -10.68 12.65 -4.18
N PHE A 9 -10.81 11.33 -4.36
CA PHE A 9 -11.79 10.45 -3.72
C PHE A 9 -11.19 9.66 -2.55
N GLY A 10 -11.96 9.43 -1.48
CA GLY A 10 -11.52 8.59 -0.34
C GLY A 10 -10.63 9.30 0.69
N PHE A 11 -10.37 10.59 0.54
CA PHE A 11 -9.52 11.36 1.44
C PHE A 11 -10.30 11.95 2.63
N THR A 12 -10.09 11.38 3.82
CA THR A 12 -10.54 11.98 5.09
C THR A 12 -9.90 13.35 5.31
N ARG A 13 -10.50 14.19 6.15
CA ARG A 13 -9.99 15.55 6.42
C ARG A 13 -8.51 15.56 6.84
N TRP A 14 -8.10 14.57 7.63
CA TRP A 14 -6.71 14.35 8.00
C TRP A 14 -5.81 14.11 6.79
N LYS A 15 -6.18 13.16 5.90
CA LYS A 15 -5.39 12.81 4.71
C LYS A 15 -5.23 13.99 3.74
N ARG A 16 -6.24 14.87 3.66
CA ARG A 16 -6.19 16.08 2.83
C ARG A 16 -5.03 17.02 3.19
N ASN A 17 -4.57 17.01 4.43
CA ASN A 17 -3.51 17.92 4.88
C ASN A 17 -2.15 17.54 4.28
N TYR A 18 -1.80 16.26 4.27
CA TYR A 18 -0.52 15.81 3.74
C TYR A 18 -0.57 15.56 2.22
N ILE A 19 -1.67 15.07 1.65
CA ILE A 19 -1.73 14.73 0.22
C ILE A 19 -1.48 15.94 -0.69
N ARG A 20 -1.89 17.14 -0.25
CA ARG A 20 -1.63 18.39 -0.97
C ARG A 20 -0.14 18.62 -1.20
N ARG A 21 0.73 18.17 -0.28
CA ARG A 21 2.19 18.29 -0.42
C ARG A 21 2.73 17.31 -1.47
N PHE A 22 2.20 16.09 -1.51
CA PHE A 22 2.63 15.06 -2.46
C PHE A 22 2.14 15.31 -3.89
N LEU A 23 0.94 15.88 -4.06
CA LEU A 23 0.36 16.18 -5.36
C LEU A 23 0.61 17.64 -5.80
N HIS A 24 1.49 18.35 -5.11
CA HIS A 24 1.84 19.71 -5.47
C HIS A 24 2.67 19.72 -6.75
N ALA A 25 2.11 20.33 -7.81
CA ALA A 25 2.85 20.72 -9.00
C ALA A 25 2.29 22.06 -9.51
N PRO A 26 3.08 22.89 -10.19
CA PRO A 26 2.58 24.14 -10.77
C PRO A 26 1.35 23.90 -11.65
N GLY A 27 0.22 24.53 -11.29
CA GLY A 27 -1.05 24.39 -12.01
C GLY A 27 -1.96 23.26 -11.54
N ASN A 28 -1.53 22.37 -10.64
CA ASN A 28 -2.44 21.34 -10.11
C ASN A 28 -3.51 21.98 -9.23
N GLN A 29 -4.78 21.69 -9.56
CA GLN A 29 -5.93 22.03 -8.72
C GLN A 29 -6.49 20.75 -8.10
N LEU A 30 -6.69 20.75 -6.77
CA LEU A 30 -7.22 19.59 -6.05
C LEU A 30 -8.65 19.88 -5.57
N THR A 31 -9.61 19.06 -6.00
CA THR A 31 -10.98 19.08 -5.50
C THR A 31 -11.30 17.78 -4.77
N PHE A 32 -11.55 17.85 -3.46
CA PHE A 32 -11.85 16.66 -2.64
C PHE A 32 -13.34 16.36 -2.62
N VAL A 33 -13.72 15.16 -3.03
CA VAL A 33 -15.12 14.72 -3.15
C VAL A 33 -15.27 13.28 -2.66
N TRP A 34 -16.50 12.91 -2.32
CA TRP A 34 -16.84 11.54 -1.89
C TRP A 34 -17.75 10.80 -2.86
N THR A 35 -18.50 11.55 -3.67
CA THR A 35 -19.57 11.00 -4.51
C THR A 35 -19.49 11.60 -5.91
N ARG A 36 -19.96 10.83 -6.89
CA ARG A 36 -20.10 11.28 -8.28
C ARG A 36 -20.90 12.57 -8.38
N LYS A 37 -22.04 12.64 -7.67
CA LYS A 37 -22.92 13.83 -7.66
C LYS A 37 -22.15 15.10 -7.25
N ASN A 38 -21.32 15.03 -6.22
CA ASN A 38 -20.55 16.18 -5.75
C ASN A 38 -19.42 16.54 -6.72
N ALA A 39 -18.80 15.56 -7.39
CA ALA A 39 -17.79 15.83 -8.41
C ALA A 39 -18.37 16.60 -9.61
N LEU A 40 -19.52 16.14 -10.13
CA LEU A 40 -20.20 16.80 -11.25
C LEU A 40 -20.62 18.24 -10.90
N LYS A 41 -21.16 18.45 -9.70
CA LYS A 41 -21.51 19.80 -9.21
C LYS A 41 -20.30 20.73 -9.14
N GLN A 42 -19.10 20.18 -8.92
CA GLN A 42 -17.85 20.92 -8.83
C GLN A 42 -17.11 21.00 -10.18
N GLY A 43 -17.78 20.66 -11.29
CA GLY A 43 -17.26 20.87 -12.64
C GLY A 43 -16.43 19.71 -13.21
N PHE A 44 -16.53 18.50 -12.66
CA PHE A 44 -15.85 17.32 -13.20
C PHE A 44 -16.23 17.09 -14.67
N ASN A 45 -15.23 16.83 -15.52
CA ASN A 45 -15.38 16.55 -16.95
C ASN A 45 -14.21 15.71 -17.49
N HIS A 46 -14.18 15.44 -18.80
CA HIS A 46 -13.18 14.58 -19.45
C HIS A 46 -11.74 15.13 -19.47
N HIS A 47 -11.53 16.40 -19.11
CA HIS A 47 -10.18 16.97 -18.91
C HIS A 47 -9.67 16.80 -17.48
N CYS A 48 -10.51 16.33 -16.55
CA CYS A 48 -10.11 16.07 -15.18
C CYS A 48 -9.38 14.72 -15.04
N ARG A 49 -8.74 14.51 -13.90
CA ARG A 49 -8.21 13.20 -13.48
C ARG A 49 -8.80 12.81 -12.15
N ILE A 50 -8.93 11.51 -11.93
CA ILE A 50 -9.39 10.96 -10.66
C ILE A 50 -8.16 10.48 -9.89
N VAL A 51 -8.09 10.86 -8.62
CA VAL A 51 -7.12 10.34 -7.65
C VAL A 51 -7.89 9.70 -6.51
N ALA A 52 -7.70 8.41 -6.24
CA ALA A 52 -8.46 7.67 -5.25
C ALA A 52 -7.56 7.05 -4.18
N TRP A 53 -7.91 7.23 -2.91
CA TRP A 53 -7.26 6.52 -1.80
C TRP A 53 -8.12 5.35 -1.32
N GLY A 54 -7.56 4.14 -1.34
CA GLY A 54 -8.22 2.92 -0.88
C GLY A 54 -9.53 2.63 -1.62
N GLU A 55 -10.34 1.73 -1.08
CA GLU A 55 -11.49 1.16 -1.82
C GLU A 55 -12.83 1.84 -1.52
N ARG A 56 -12.97 2.56 -0.40
CA ARG A 56 -14.28 3.04 0.09
C ARG A 56 -15.02 3.95 -0.89
N ALA A 57 -14.31 4.80 -1.62
CA ALA A 57 -14.89 5.72 -2.60
C ALA A 57 -14.69 5.23 -4.05
N MET A 58 -14.13 4.03 -4.24
CA MET A 58 -13.80 3.49 -5.56
C MET A 58 -15.04 3.29 -6.46
N PRO A 59 -16.21 2.82 -5.97
CA PRO A 59 -17.39 2.69 -6.83
C PRO A 59 -17.88 4.02 -7.40
N GLU A 60 -17.79 5.11 -6.64
CA GLU A 60 -18.18 6.45 -7.09
C GLU A 60 -17.18 7.02 -8.10
N ALA A 61 -15.88 6.78 -7.86
CA ALA A 61 -14.81 7.14 -8.79
C ALA A 61 -14.90 6.35 -10.11
N GLN A 62 -15.18 5.04 -10.04
CA GLN A 62 -15.28 4.16 -11.21
C GLN A 62 -16.41 4.60 -12.14
N ARG A 63 -17.59 4.94 -11.61
CA ARG A 63 -18.70 5.44 -12.45
C ARG A 63 -18.31 6.68 -13.26
N LEU A 64 -17.51 7.59 -12.69
CA LEU A 64 -17.03 8.77 -13.42
C LEU A 64 -15.93 8.42 -14.42
N ALA A 65 -15.03 7.52 -14.06
CA ALA A 65 -13.98 7.04 -14.96
C ALA A 65 -14.59 6.43 -16.22
N ASP A 66 -15.61 5.59 -16.06
CA ASP A 66 -16.32 4.92 -17.16
C ASP A 66 -17.12 5.93 -18.00
N GLU A 67 -17.85 6.85 -17.35
CA GLU A 67 -18.71 7.83 -18.03
C GLU A 67 -17.92 8.87 -18.83
N PHE A 68 -16.78 9.34 -18.31
CA PHE A 68 -15.97 10.38 -18.93
C PHE A 68 -14.71 9.85 -19.62
N ASN A 69 -14.49 8.53 -19.61
CA ASN A 69 -13.31 7.85 -20.14
C ASN A 69 -11.99 8.47 -19.63
N VAL A 70 -11.87 8.60 -18.30
CA VAL A 70 -10.67 9.16 -17.65
C VAL A 70 -10.03 8.14 -16.70
N PRO A 71 -8.69 8.12 -16.58
CA PRO A 71 -8.02 7.16 -15.72
C PRO A 71 -8.21 7.47 -14.23
N ILE A 72 -8.15 6.42 -13.41
CA ILE A 72 -8.07 6.52 -11.95
C ILE A 72 -6.63 6.28 -11.52
N TRP A 73 -6.04 7.24 -10.82
CA TRP A 73 -4.77 7.06 -10.15
C TRP A 73 -5.01 6.66 -8.70
N ARG A 74 -4.48 5.52 -8.28
CA ARG A 74 -4.62 4.99 -6.93
C ARG A 74 -3.48 5.46 -6.04
N VAL A 75 -3.82 5.89 -4.82
CA VAL A 75 -2.85 6.32 -3.81
C VAL A 75 -2.87 5.36 -2.63
N GLU A 76 -1.69 4.99 -2.17
CA GLU A 76 -1.48 4.27 -0.92
C GLU A 76 -0.26 4.78 -0.15
N ASP A 77 -0.16 4.32 1.10
CA ASP A 77 1.07 4.50 1.87
C ASP A 77 2.28 3.85 1.17
N GLY A 78 3.43 4.53 1.19
CA GLY A 78 4.67 3.99 0.65
C GLY A 78 5.27 2.87 1.53
N PHE A 79 6.16 2.07 0.93
CA PHE A 79 6.82 0.95 1.61
C PHE A 79 7.67 1.37 2.83
N ILE A 80 8.24 2.58 2.78
CA ILE A 80 8.91 3.24 3.91
C ILE A 80 8.05 4.43 4.32
N ARG A 81 7.19 4.26 5.31
CA ARG A 81 6.11 5.21 5.57
C ARG A 81 6.50 6.28 6.59
N SER A 82 6.91 5.90 7.79
CA SER A 82 7.04 6.84 8.92
C SER A 82 7.82 6.25 10.09
N ALA A 83 8.21 7.08 11.06
CA ALA A 83 8.57 6.67 12.41
C ALA A 83 7.35 6.84 13.33
N GLY A 84 6.50 5.82 13.36
CA GLY A 84 5.17 5.83 13.99
C GLY A 84 4.11 5.18 13.10
N LEU A 85 3.02 4.71 13.70
CA LEU A 85 1.90 4.10 12.99
C LEU A 85 1.00 5.15 12.32
N GLY A 86 0.26 4.70 11.29
CA GLY A 86 -0.80 5.50 10.69
C GLY A 86 -2.03 5.64 11.59
N SER A 87 -2.33 4.62 12.41
CA SER A 87 -3.37 4.63 13.44
C SER A 87 -3.13 5.70 14.51
N ASP A 88 -1.86 6.04 14.77
CA ASP A 88 -1.45 7.13 15.68
C ASP A 88 -1.40 8.51 15.01
N TYR A 89 -2.01 8.67 13.82
CA TYR A 89 -1.99 9.91 13.05
C TYR A 89 -0.57 10.40 12.69
N THR A 90 0.42 9.51 12.58
CA THR A 90 1.74 9.89 12.04
C THR A 90 1.63 10.10 10.52
N PRO A 91 1.98 11.28 9.98
CA PRO A 91 1.91 11.55 8.55
C PRO A 91 2.94 10.71 7.77
N PRO A 92 2.61 10.25 6.55
CA PRO A 92 3.55 9.49 5.73
C PRO A 92 4.65 10.39 5.16
N LEU A 93 5.87 9.86 5.10
CA LEU A 93 7.04 10.42 4.43
C LEU A 93 7.11 10.00 2.95
N SER A 94 6.45 8.90 2.59
CA SER A 94 6.33 8.45 1.19
C SER A 94 4.94 7.89 0.91
N LEU A 95 4.52 8.03 -0.35
CA LEU A 95 3.27 7.50 -0.90
C LEU A 95 3.55 6.75 -2.20
N VAL A 96 2.69 5.78 -2.50
CA VAL A 96 2.55 5.22 -3.85
C VAL A 96 1.47 6.01 -4.58
N LEU A 97 1.74 6.38 -5.84
CA LEU A 97 0.75 6.86 -6.80
C LEU A 97 0.85 5.97 -8.04
N ASP A 98 -0.14 5.12 -8.25
CA ASP A 98 -0.18 4.12 -9.32
C ASP A 98 -1.26 4.49 -10.33
N LYS A 99 -0.89 4.57 -11.61
CA LYS A 99 -1.76 5.04 -12.69
C LYS A 99 -2.42 3.91 -13.49
N ARG A 100 -2.03 2.66 -13.25
CA ARG A 100 -2.57 1.47 -13.94
C ARG A 100 -3.44 0.62 -13.01
N GLY A 101 -3.05 0.51 -11.76
CA GLY A 101 -3.73 -0.30 -10.77
C GLY A 101 -3.24 -0.01 -9.38
N ILE A 102 -2.90 -1.04 -8.62
CA ILE A 102 -2.23 -0.90 -7.33
C ILE A 102 -1.46 -2.18 -7.01
N TYR A 103 -0.30 -2.07 -6.37
CA TYR A 103 0.67 -3.16 -6.21
C TYR A 103 0.16 -4.43 -5.50
N TYR A 104 -0.93 -4.34 -4.73
CA TYR A 104 -1.49 -5.48 -3.99
C TYR A 104 -2.64 -6.18 -4.73
N ASP A 105 -3.08 -5.64 -5.86
CA ASP A 105 -4.24 -6.14 -6.62
C ASP A 105 -3.74 -6.89 -7.87
N PRO A 106 -3.62 -8.23 -7.84
CA PRO A 106 -3.13 -9.01 -8.98
C PRO A 106 -4.15 -9.16 -10.11
N ASN A 107 -5.40 -8.67 -9.94
CA ASN A 107 -6.45 -8.82 -10.95
C ASN A 107 -6.30 -7.86 -12.14
N GLN A 108 -5.39 -6.90 -12.04
CA GLN A 108 -5.06 -5.95 -13.10
C GLN A 108 -3.60 -5.51 -13.00
N PRO A 109 -2.96 -5.11 -14.12
CA PRO A 109 -1.61 -4.60 -14.08
C PRO A 109 -1.45 -3.37 -13.18
N SER A 110 -0.31 -3.29 -12.49
CA SER A 110 0.09 -2.13 -11.69
C SER A 110 1.28 -1.41 -12.33
N ASP A 111 1.51 -0.14 -11.97
CA ASP A 111 2.71 0.58 -12.39
C ASP A 111 3.99 -0.12 -11.89
N LEU A 112 3.93 -0.71 -10.68
CA LEU A 112 5.04 -1.49 -10.13
C LEU A 112 5.32 -2.73 -10.97
N GLU A 113 4.29 -3.50 -11.31
CA GLU A 113 4.43 -4.69 -12.16
C GLU A 113 5.00 -4.33 -13.53
N TYR A 114 4.44 -3.30 -14.17
CA TYR A 114 4.92 -2.81 -15.47
C TYR A 114 6.39 -2.37 -15.40
N LEU A 115 6.77 -1.64 -14.35
CA LEU A 115 8.14 -1.19 -14.13
C LEU A 115 9.10 -2.38 -13.99
N LEU A 116 8.71 -3.42 -13.25
CA LEU A 116 9.55 -4.62 -13.05
C LEU A 116 9.69 -5.47 -14.31
N GLN A 117 8.66 -5.52 -15.17
CA GLN A 117 8.68 -6.33 -16.39
C GLN A 117 9.41 -5.65 -17.56
N HIS A 118 9.29 -4.33 -17.69
CA HIS A 118 9.67 -3.63 -18.93
C HIS A 118 10.84 -2.65 -18.79
N THR A 119 11.37 -2.45 -17.59
CA THR A 119 12.44 -1.46 -17.37
C THR A 119 13.79 -2.14 -17.27
N GLU A 120 14.73 -1.75 -18.13
CA GLU A 120 16.15 -2.01 -17.90
C GLU A 120 16.69 -1.05 -16.84
N PHE A 121 17.14 -1.59 -15.70
CA PHE A 121 17.68 -0.77 -14.62
C PHE A 121 19.16 -0.47 -14.84
N SER A 122 19.51 0.81 -14.85
CA SER A 122 20.91 1.24 -15.00
C SER A 122 21.79 0.73 -13.85
N VAL A 123 23.07 0.51 -14.14
CA VAL A 123 24.07 0.07 -13.15
C VAL A 123 24.10 1.02 -11.93
N ASN A 124 23.98 2.33 -12.15
CA ASN A 124 23.94 3.33 -11.09
C ASN A 124 22.70 3.17 -10.19
N LEU A 125 21.53 2.88 -10.79
CA LEU A 125 20.30 2.66 -10.02
C LEU A 125 20.40 1.36 -9.20
N LEU A 126 20.94 0.29 -9.78
CA LEU A 126 21.16 -0.98 -9.08
C LEU A 126 22.16 -0.83 -7.93
N ALA A 127 23.23 -0.05 -8.11
CA ALA A 127 24.18 0.29 -7.05
C ALA A 127 23.51 1.05 -5.90
N ARG A 128 22.69 2.06 -6.22
CA ARG A 128 21.88 2.79 -5.24
C ARG A 128 20.90 1.89 -4.51
N ALA A 129 20.22 0.97 -5.20
CA ALA A 129 19.28 0.03 -4.61
C ALA A 129 19.98 -0.94 -3.64
N LYS A 130 21.19 -1.41 -3.99
CA LYS A 130 22.02 -2.23 -3.11
C LYS A 130 22.40 -1.48 -1.83
N GLN A 131 22.84 -0.23 -1.95
CA GLN A 131 23.16 0.63 -0.80
C GLN A 131 21.93 0.87 0.08
N LEU A 132 20.79 1.20 -0.52
CA LEU A 132 19.52 1.39 0.20
C LEU A 132 19.15 0.12 0.98
N ARG A 133 19.25 -1.07 0.37
CA ARG A 133 18.98 -2.34 1.06
C ARG A 133 19.91 -2.53 2.26
N THR A 134 21.20 -2.27 2.10
CA THR A 134 22.16 -2.35 3.21
C THR A 134 21.80 -1.39 4.34
N THR A 135 21.45 -0.14 4.03
CA THR A 135 21.00 0.85 5.02
C THR A 135 19.73 0.40 5.74
N LEU A 136 18.71 -0.08 5.01
CA LEU A 136 17.47 -0.55 5.63
C LEU A 136 17.72 -1.68 6.62
N LEU A 137 18.60 -2.62 6.29
CA LEU A 137 18.95 -3.74 7.17
C LEU A 137 19.79 -3.29 8.37
N SER A 138 20.79 -2.41 8.17
CA SER A 138 21.69 -1.98 9.26
C SER A 138 20.97 -1.16 10.32
N TYR A 139 19.93 -0.42 9.93
CA TYR A 139 19.11 0.38 10.84
C TYR A 139 17.79 -0.31 11.22
N GLU A 140 17.60 -1.58 10.81
CA GLU A 140 16.37 -2.36 11.05
C GLU A 140 15.08 -1.61 10.66
N LEU A 141 15.15 -0.85 9.56
CA LEU A 141 14.06 -0.01 9.10
C LEU A 141 12.95 -0.86 8.49
N SER A 142 11.72 -0.48 8.81
CA SER A 142 10.48 -1.09 8.32
C SER A 142 9.49 -0.02 7.90
N LYS A 143 8.24 -0.39 7.62
CA LYS A 143 7.20 0.58 7.24
C LYS A 143 6.98 1.65 8.32
N TYR A 144 6.99 1.26 9.60
CA TYR A 144 6.56 2.11 10.72
C TYR A 144 7.66 2.44 11.75
N ASN A 145 8.82 1.77 11.73
CA ASN A 145 10.02 2.14 12.52
C ASN A 145 9.75 2.44 14.01
N LEU A 146 9.01 1.54 14.69
CA LEU A 146 8.52 1.76 16.06
C LEU A 146 9.56 1.62 17.18
N GLY A 147 10.82 1.32 16.84
CA GLY A 147 11.91 1.24 17.83
C GLY A 147 11.76 0.11 18.85
N VAL A 148 10.88 -0.87 18.61
CA VAL A 148 10.70 -2.02 19.50
C VAL A 148 11.84 -3.00 19.24
N ALA A 149 12.86 -2.98 20.10
CA ALA A 149 13.83 -4.07 20.15
C ALA A 149 13.05 -5.38 20.35
N LEU A 150 13.24 -6.34 19.45
CA LEU A 150 12.72 -7.68 19.64
C LEU A 150 13.37 -8.23 20.92
N LYS A 151 12.61 -8.23 22.03
CA LYS A 151 12.93 -9.13 23.14
C LYS A 151 13.04 -10.50 22.49
N HIS A 152 14.16 -11.17 22.68
CA HIS A 152 14.32 -12.54 22.19
C HIS A 152 13.09 -13.29 22.70
N ALA A 153 12.23 -13.71 21.78
CA ALA A 153 11.17 -14.62 22.17
C ALA A 153 11.88 -15.85 22.72
N ASP A 154 11.47 -16.35 23.89
CA ASP A 154 11.94 -17.64 24.37
C ASP A 154 11.42 -18.72 23.42
N LEU A 155 12.14 -18.91 22.32
CA LEU A 155 11.83 -19.89 21.29
C LEU A 155 12.18 -21.26 21.86
N ARG A 156 11.16 -21.98 22.33
CA ARG A 156 11.28 -23.35 22.85
C ARG A 156 11.38 -24.41 21.74
N ALA A 157 12.06 -24.06 20.65
CA ALA A 157 12.32 -24.98 19.56
C ALA A 157 13.35 -26.03 20.00
N GLN A 158 13.12 -27.29 19.62
CA GLN A 158 14.09 -28.36 19.89
C GLN A 158 15.37 -28.14 19.06
N PRO A 159 16.54 -28.63 19.50
CA PRO A 159 17.76 -28.59 18.70
C PRO A 159 17.54 -29.17 17.30
N GLY A 160 17.92 -28.43 16.26
CA GLY A 160 17.71 -28.82 14.86
C GLY A 160 16.28 -28.64 14.32
N GLN A 161 15.33 -28.21 15.15
CA GLN A 161 13.96 -27.95 14.71
C GLN A 161 13.89 -26.65 13.88
N ARG A 162 13.29 -26.73 12.69
CA ARG A 162 13.12 -25.55 11.83
C ARG A 162 12.11 -24.58 12.43
N ILE A 163 12.54 -23.35 12.64
CA ILE A 163 11.69 -22.24 13.10
C ILE A 163 11.01 -21.60 11.90
N ILE A 164 9.69 -21.38 12.00
CA ILE A 164 8.85 -20.83 10.94
C ILE A 164 8.08 -19.65 11.53
N LEU A 165 8.31 -18.44 11.01
CA LEU A 165 7.54 -17.26 11.39
C LEU A 165 6.34 -17.11 10.47
N VAL A 166 5.15 -16.96 11.05
CA VAL A 166 3.90 -16.66 10.36
C VAL A 166 3.45 -15.26 10.81
N PRO A 167 3.66 -14.21 10.00
CA PRO A 167 3.15 -12.88 10.30
C PRO A 167 1.65 -12.84 10.00
N GLY A 168 0.85 -12.55 11.02
CA GLY A 168 -0.57 -12.28 10.87
C GLY A 168 -0.83 -10.97 10.14
N GLN A 169 -2.01 -10.87 9.54
CA GLN A 169 -2.50 -9.69 8.84
C GLN A 169 -3.90 -9.33 9.34
N VAL A 170 -4.33 -8.09 9.07
CA VAL A 170 -5.74 -7.72 9.22
C VAL A 170 -6.52 -8.37 8.09
N GLU A 171 -7.47 -9.25 8.41
CA GLU A 171 -8.12 -10.13 7.41
C GLU A 171 -9.02 -9.37 6.42
N ASP A 172 -9.52 -8.20 6.82
CA ASP A 172 -10.28 -7.29 5.95
C ASP A 172 -9.38 -6.25 5.24
N ASP A 173 -8.07 -6.42 5.21
CA ASP A 173 -7.20 -5.58 4.40
C ASP A 173 -7.49 -5.77 2.90
N ALA A 174 -7.38 -4.70 2.11
CA ALA A 174 -7.60 -4.77 0.67
C ALA A 174 -6.62 -5.71 -0.04
N SER A 175 -5.39 -5.82 0.45
CA SER A 175 -4.38 -6.76 -0.06
C SER A 175 -4.77 -8.22 0.15
N ILE A 176 -5.47 -8.55 1.25
CA ILE A 176 -6.01 -9.91 1.47
C ILE A 176 -7.21 -10.14 0.55
N ARG A 177 -8.20 -9.23 0.58
CA ARG A 177 -9.42 -9.40 -0.23
C ARG A 177 -9.18 -9.50 -1.73
N LYS A 178 -8.13 -8.86 -2.24
CA LYS A 178 -7.82 -8.85 -3.69
C LYS A 178 -6.66 -9.76 -4.06
N GLY A 179 -5.67 -9.90 -3.18
CA GLY A 179 -4.43 -10.61 -3.46
C GLY A 179 -4.44 -12.10 -3.09
N CYS A 180 -5.34 -12.51 -2.20
CA CYS A 180 -5.48 -13.92 -1.80
C CYS A 180 -6.61 -14.60 -2.57
N CYS A 181 -6.33 -15.78 -3.12
CA CYS A 181 -7.35 -16.63 -3.77
C CYS A 181 -7.90 -17.67 -2.78
N ASP A 182 -7.03 -18.51 -2.22
CA ASP A 182 -7.46 -19.69 -1.44
C ASP A 182 -7.34 -19.49 0.08
N ILE A 183 -6.29 -18.80 0.53
CA ILE A 183 -5.99 -18.60 1.97
C ILE A 183 -6.16 -17.12 2.28
N ALA A 184 -7.28 -16.75 2.91
CA ALA A 184 -7.64 -15.37 3.22
C ALA A 184 -7.84 -15.09 4.71
N THR A 185 -7.54 -16.05 5.60
CA THR A 185 -7.61 -15.86 7.06
C THR A 185 -6.32 -16.31 7.73
N ASN A 186 -6.02 -15.74 8.89
CA ASN A 186 -4.85 -16.11 9.67
C ASN A 186 -4.93 -17.57 10.13
N ALA A 187 -6.12 -18.03 10.50
CA ALA A 187 -6.36 -19.41 10.91
C ALA A 187 -6.12 -20.40 9.76
N ALA A 188 -6.60 -20.11 8.55
CA ALA A 188 -6.36 -20.95 7.37
C ALA A 188 -4.87 -20.98 7.01
N LEU A 189 -4.18 -19.83 7.09
CA LEU A 189 -2.73 -19.77 6.85
C LEU A 189 -1.96 -20.61 7.87
N LEU A 190 -2.31 -20.52 9.15
CA LEU A 190 -1.68 -21.34 10.20
C LEU A 190 -1.91 -22.84 9.99
N SER A 191 -3.12 -23.23 9.58
CA SER A 191 -3.44 -24.62 9.24
C SER A 191 -2.57 -25.10 8.08
N ALA A 192 -2.54 -24.36 6.97
CA ALA A 192 -1.75 -24.71 5.79
C ALA A 192 -0.24 -24.78 6.10
N VAL A 193 0.27 -23.87 6.93
CA VAL A 193 1.67 -23.91 7.39
C VAL A 193 1.95 -25.14 8.23
N ARG A 194 1.04 -25.51 9.15
CA ARG A 194 1.18 -26.72 9.96
C ARG A 194 1.17 -27.99 9.10
N ASP A 195 0.26 -28.07 8.12
CA ASP A 195 0.16 -29.21 7.21
C ASP A 195 1.42 -29.34 6.34
N ALA A 196 1.92 -28.22 5.81
CA ALA A 196 3.13 -28.20 4.99
C ALA A 196 4.42 -28.43 5.80
N ARG A 197 4.42 -28.14 7.11
CA ARG A 197 5.58 -28.25 7.99
C ARG A 197 5.20 -28.90 9.34
N PRO A 198 4.84 -30.19 9.35
CA PRO A 198 4.31 -30.86 10.54
C PRO A 198 5.24 -30.79 11.76
N HIS A 199 6.55 -30.88 11.54
CA HIS A 199 7.57 -30.89 12.60
C HIS A 199 8.19 -29.51 12.88
N GLY A 200 7.78 -28.46 12.16
CA GLY A 200 8.32 -27.11 12.35
C GLY A 200 7.86 -26.46 13.65
N PHE A 201 8.73 -25.64 14.25
CA PHE A 201 8.36 -24.75 15.35
C PHE A 201 7.75 -23.47 14.77
N VAL A 202 6.42 -23.38 14.79
CA VAL A 202 5.67 -22.27 14.20
C VAL A 202 5.51 -21.16 15.23
N VAL A 203 6.00 -19.98 14.89
CA VAL A 203 5.85 -18.74 15.66
C VAL A 203 4.84 -17.88 14.93
N TYR A 204 3.68 -17.66 15.55
CA TYR A 204 2.71 -16.69 15.03
C TYR A 204 3.01 -15.31 15.61
N LYS A 205 3.16 -14.31 14.74
CA LYS A 205 3.31 -12.90 15.13
C LYS A 205 2.08 -12.14 14.66
N PRO A 206 1.13 -11.78 15.54
CA PRO A 206 -0.06 -11.02 15.13
C PRO A 206 0.33 -9.66 14.55
N HIS A 207 -0.54 -9.12 13.70
CA HIS A 207 -0.39 -7.76 13.18
C HIS A 207 -0.52 -6.75 14.32
N PRO A 208 0.25 -5.64 14.36
CA PRO A 208 0.17 -4.66 15.46
C PRO A 208 -1.17 -3.95 15.60
N ASP A 209 -1.99 -3.91 14.54
CA ASP A 209 -3.33 -3.32 14.53
C ASP A 209 -4.46 -4.34 14.81
N VAL A 210 -4.14 -5.59 15.20
CA VAL A 210 -5.10 -6.64 15.62
C VAL A 210 -5.09 -6.79 17.13
#